data_AF-A0A845CBY9-F1
#
_entry.id   AF-A0A845CBY9-F1
#
_cell.length_a   1.000
_cell.length_b   1.000
_cell.length_c   1.000
_cell.angle_alpha   90.00
_cell.angle_beta   90.00
_cell.angle_gamma   90.00
#
_symmetry.space_group_name_H-M   'P 1'
#
loop_
_entity.id
_entity.type
_entity.pdbx_description
1 polymer ?
#
loop_
_entity_poly.entity_id
_entity_poly.type
_entity_poly.pdbx_seq_one_letter_code
_entity_poly.pdbx_strand_id
1 'polypeptide(L)'
;MPHRGSDLMPVVSADVVIIGAGVSGLTSAYFLAKAGRDVVVVDKGIVGGEASGRNGGMVSERTDEPAMIPMAVEAIKLWATLDEELGYPTEFTQQGRLQVAVTEKDMDDLFSERDEALRHGLRADMVDPSQIRDMIPGITDRTLGGLFFANGGHANSQLTVQAFAWAFQDLGGRLFQNTVVTGILVDGGRVTSV
;
A
#
# COMPACT_ATOMS: atom_id res chain seq x y z
N MET A 1 38.09 6.58 1.96
CA MET A 1 38.68 5.23 2.16
C MET A 1 37.99 4.27 1.20
N PRO A 2 38.71 3.46 0.41
CA PRO A 2 38.07 2.47 -0.45
C PRO A 2 37.70 1.24 0.40
N HIS A 3 36.43 0.84 0.37
CA HIS A 3 35.96 -0.41 0.97
C HIS A 3 36.62 -1.59 0.24
N ARG A 4 37.35 -2.41 1.00
CA ARG A 4 37.90 -3.70 0.57
C ARG A 4 36.75 -4.65 0.23
N GLY A 5 36.81 -5.28 -0.94
CA GLY A 5 35.86 -6.30 -1.35
C GLY A 5 35.98 -7.60 -0.55
N SER A 6 34.84 -8.30 -0.42
CA SER A 6 34.63 -9.75 -0.36
C SER A 6 33.44 -10.13 0.54
N ASP A 7 32.26 -9.60 0.21
CA ASP A 7 31.01 -10.36 0.31
C ASP A 7 30.28 -10.10 -1.01
N LEU A 8 30.82 -10.69 -2.09
CA LEU A 8 30.04 -10.79 -3.32
C LEU A 8 28.82 -11.61 -2.92
N MET A 9 27.63 -11.03 -3.03
CA MET A 9 26.41 -11.80 -2.87
C MET A 9 26.52 -13.08 -3.71
N PRO A 10 26.13 -14.24 -3.15
CA PRO A 10 26.16 -15.46 -3.92
C PRO A 10 25.37 -15.24 -5.22
N VAL A 11 25.94 -15.70 -6.34
CA VAL A 11 25.21 -15.70 -7.60
C VAL A 11 23.99 -16.59 -7.41
N VAL A 12 22.82 -15.96 -7.42
CA VAL A 12 21.53 -16.63 -7.24
C VAL A 12 20.76 -16.59 -8.55
N SER A 13 20.24 -17.74 -8.95
CA SER A 13 19.22 -17.83 -10.00
C SER A 13 17.83 -17.77 -9.37
N ALA A 14 16.86 -17.18 -10.06
CA ALA A 14 15.45 -17.13 -9.68
C ALA A 14 14.56 -17.06 -10.94
N ASP A 15 13.28 -17.41 -10.81
CA ASP A 15 12.29 -17.19 -11.87
C ASP A 15 12.02 -15.69 -12.06
N VAL A 16 11.98 -14.95 -10.96
CA VAL A 16 11.68 -13.51 -10.92
C VAL A 16 12.62 -12.78 -9.96
N VAL A 17 13.18 -11.67 -10.44
CA VAL A 17 13.89 -10.72 -9.58
C VAL A 17 13.09 -9.41 -9.50
N ILE A 18 12.79 -8.97 -8.28
CA ILE A 18 12.08 -7.74 -7.99
C ILE A 18 13.06 -6.73 -7.41
N ILE A 19 13.16 -5.58 -8.06
CA ILE A 19 14.02 -4.48 -7.62
C ILE A 19 13.17 -3.49 -6.82
N GLY A 20 13.36 -3.48 -5.50
CA GLY A 20 12.66 -2.64 -4.53
C GLY A 20 11.82 -3.43 -3.52
N ALA A 21 12.12 -3.25 -2.24
CA ALA A 21 11.41 -3.80 -1.08
C ALA A 21 10.46 -2.77 -0.45
N GLY A 22 9.79 -1.98 -1.29
CA GLY A 22 8.61 -1.21 -0.92
C GLY A 22 7.34 -2.05 -0.97
N VAL A 23 6.19 -1.45 -0.66
CA VAL A 23 4.90 -2.16 -0.61
C VAL A 23 4.57 -2.85 -1.94
N SER A 24 4.70 -2.15 -3.09
CA SER A 24 4.40 -2.74 -4.40
C SER A 24 5.31 -3.93 -4.72
N GLY A 25 6.60 -3.82 -4.39
CA GLY A 25 7.58 -4.88 -4.62
C GLY A 25 7.30 -6.10 -3.76
N LEU A 26 7.06 -5.91 -2.46
CA LEU A 26 6.86 -7.00 -1.52
C LEU A 26 5.48 -7.66 -1.65
N THR A 27 4.43 -6.92 -1.96
CA THR A 27 3.13 -7.51 -2.29
C THR A 27 3.23 -8.36 -3.57
N SER A 28 3.94 -7.87 -4.59
CA SER A 28 4.20 -8.66 -5.81
C SER A 28 5.03 -9.91 -5.49
N ALA A 29 6.09 -9.78 -4.69
CA ALA A 29 6.95 -10.88 -4.29
C ALA A 29 6.18 -11.97 -3.54
N TYR A 30 5.38 -11.56 -2.56
CA TYR A 30 4.56 -12.44 -1.74
C TYR A 30 3.58 -13.25 -2.61
N PHE A 31 2.78 -12.60 -3.48
CA PHE A 31 1.81 -13.33 -4.30
C PHE A 31 2.47 -14.22 -5.37
N LEU A 32 3.63 -13.83 -5.90
CA LEU A 32 4.41 -14.69 -6.81
C LEU A 32 4.99 -15.92 -6.09
N ALA A 33 5.55 -15.74 -4.89
CA ALA A 33 6.04 -16.84 -4.07
C ALA A 33 4.91 -17.78 -3.63
N LYS A 34 3.75 -17.22 -3.24
CA LYS A 34 2.53 -17.99 -2.91
C LYS A 34 2.02 -18.80 -4.11
N ALA A 35 2.23 -18.31 -5.33
CA ALA A 35 1.96 -19.03 -6.57
C ALA A 35 3.05 -20.06 -6.95
N GLY A 36 4.05 -20.31 -6.09
CA GLY A 36 5.10 -21.31 -6.27
C GLY A 36 6.26 -20.87 -7.16
N ARG A 37 6.47 -19.56 -7.35
CA ARG A 37 7.62 -19.03 -8.10
C ARG A 37 8.84 -18.85 -7.21
N ASP A 38 10.02 -19.11 -7.76
CA ASP A 38 11.27 -18.74 -7.09
C ASP A 38 11.53 -17.24 -7.29
N VAL A 39 11.43 -16.48 -6.21
CA VAL A 39 11.48 -15.01 -6.25
C VAL A 39 12.62 -14.50 -5.38
N VAL A 40 13.38 -13.55 -5.94
CA VAL A 40 14.37 -12.76 -5.23
C VAL A 40 13.92 -11.30 -5.21
N VAL A 41 13.99 -10.67 -4.04
CA VAL A 41 13.82 -9.22 -3.88
C VAL A 41 15.17 -8.60 -3.51
N VAL A 42 15.55 -7.53 -4.19
CA VAL A 42 16.76 -6.74 -3.92
C VAL A 42 16.37 -5.29 -3.65
N ASP A 43 16.88 -4.71 -2.55
CA ASP A 43 16.66 -3.31 -2.22
C ASP A 43 17.95 -2.62 -1.78
N LYS A 44 18.12 -1.37 -2.24
CA LYS A 44 19.29 -0.54 -1.95
C LYS A 44 19.46 -0.18 -0.46
N GLY A 45 18.38 -0.26 0.32
CA GLY A 45 18.34 0.04 1.74
C GLY A 45 17.62 -1.06 2.52
N ILE A 46 16.88 -0.65 3.53
CA ILE A 46 16.05 -1.55 4.35
C ILE A 46 14.62 -1.65 3.81
N VAL A 47 13.93 -2.74 4.14
CA VAL A 47 12.50 -2.95 3.87
C VAL A 47 11.68 -1.73 4.28
N GLY A 48 10.87 -1.23 3.35
CA GLY A 48 10.01 -0.07 3.57
C GLY A 48 10.75 1.23 3.88
N GLY A 49 12.08 1.30 3.71
CA GLY A 49 12.91 2.42 4.17
C GLY A 49 12.63 3.79 3.55
N GLU A 50 11.82 3.83 2.48
CA GLU A 50 11.44 5.06 1.76
C GLU A 50 9.94 5.37 1.89
N ALA A 51 9.24 5.68 0.79
CA ALA A 51 7.85 6.14 0.82
C ALA A 51 6.87 5.11 1.43
N SER A 52 7.12 3.82 1.25
CA SER A 52 6.20 2.77 1.70
C SER A 52 6.11 2.66 3.22
N GLY A 53 7.19 2.88 3.97
CA GLY A 53 7.18 2.84 5.44
C GLY A 53 6.95 4.20 6.11
N ARG A 54 6.77 5.27 5.34
CA ARG A 54 6.69 6.66 5.85
C ARG A 54 5.42 7.41 5.44
N ASN A 55 4.52 6.77 4.72
CA ASN A 55 3.23 7.39 4.39
C ASN A 55 2.30 7.36 5.61
N GLY A 56 1.25 8.21 5.57
CA GLY A 56 0.28 8.37 6.65
C GLY A 56 -0.67 7.19 6.87
N GLY A 57 -0.46 6.06 6.19
CA GLY A 57 -1.17 4.80 6.47
C GLY A 57 -2.64 4.79 6.06
N MET A 58 -3.15 5.81 5.37
CA MET A 58 -4.56 5.86 4.95
C MET A 58 -4.88 4.74 3.96
N VAL A 59 -5.93 3.98 4.27
CA VAL A 59 -6.43 2.88 3.44
C VAL A 59 -7.89 3.17 3.11
N SER A 60 -8.26 3.14 1.83
CA SER A 60 -9.63 3.42 1.40
C SER A 60 -9.87 2.98 -0.03
N GLU A 61 -11.12 2.65 -0.33
CA GLU A 61 -11.63 2.46 -1.70
C GLU A 61 -11.72 3.78 -2.50
N ARG A 62 -11.60 4.94 -1.83
CA ARG A 62 -11.56 6.25 -2.46
C ARG A 62 -10.22 6.52 -3.15
N THR A 63 -10.30 6.85 -4.44
CA THR A 63 -9.18 7.20 -5.32
C THR A 63 -9.56 8.41 -6.17
N ASP A 64 -8.57 9.25 -6.49
CA ASP A 64 -8.76 10.40 -7.39
C ASP A 64 -8.73 9.98 -8.88
N GLU A 65 -8.39 8.72 -9.16
CA GLU A 65 -8.42 8.12 -10.50
C GLU A 65 -9.57 7.12 -10.60
N PRO A 66 -10.69 7.45 -11.29
CA PRO A 66 -11.83 6.57 -11.44
C PRO A 66 -11.51 5.19 -12.00
N ALA A 67 -10.54 5.08 -12.91
CA ALA A 67 -10.13 3.80 -13.48
C ALA A 67 -9.55 2.83 -12.43
N MET A 68 -9.11 3.35 -11.27
CA MET A 68 -8.54 2.57 -10.18
C MET A 68 -9.57 2.10 -9.15
N ILE A 69 -10.82 2.60 -9.22
CA ILE A 69 -11.87 2.24 -8.24
C ILE A 69 -12.09 0.72 -8.15
N PRO A 70 -12.21 -0.04 -9.26
CA PRO A 70 -12.37 -1.49 -9.17
C PRO A 70 -11.21 -2.17 -8.43
N MET A 71 -9.98 -1.70 -8.63
CA MET A 71 -8.82 -2.22 -7.92
C MET A 71 -8.85 -1.85 -6.44
N ALA A 72 -9.27 -0.63 -6.09
CA ALA A 72 -9.36 -0.16 -4.72
C ALA A 72 -10.44 -0.93 -3.91
N VAL A 73 -11.54 -1.33 -4.56
CA VAL A 73 -12.57 -2.21 -3.99
C VAL A 73 -12.03 -3.59 -3.66
N GLU A 74 -11.20 -4.17 -4.54
CA GLU A 74 -10.59 -5.46 -4.24
C GLU A 74 -9.51 -5.33 -3.16
N ALA A 75 -8.74 -4.24 -3.20
CA ALA A 75 -7.72 -3.97 -2.18
C ALA A 75 -8.33 -3.85 -0.78
N ILE A 76 -9.46 -3.15 -0.62
CA ILE A 76 -10.08 -2.97 0.70
C ILE A 76 -10.60 -4.28 1.30
N LYS A 77 -11.06 -5.22 0.46
CA LYS A 77 -11.43 -6.58 0.90
C LYS A 77 -10.22 -7.35 1.39
N LEU A 78 -9.10 -7.26 0.67
CA LEU A 78 -7.84 -7.89 1.08
C LEU A 78 -7.36 -7.33 2.43
N TRP A 79 -7.41 -6.02 2.62
CA TRP A 79 -7.04 -5.37 3.89
C TRP A 79 -7.78 -5.93 5.10
N ALA A 80 -9.08 -6.23 4.96
CA ALA A 80 -9.89 -6.77 6.04
C ALA A 80 -9.43 -8.15 6.54
N THR A 81 -8.72 -8.91 5.70
CA THR A 81 -8.20 -10.26 6.03
C THR A 81 -6.68 -10.32 5.98
N LEU A 82 -5.98 -9.19 5.87
CA LEU A 82 -4.56 -9.18 5.53
C LEU A 82 -3.68 -9.74 6.64
N ASP A 83 -4.05 -9.50 7.90
CA ASP A 83 -3.32 -10.05 9.06
C ASP A 83 -3.37 -11.59 9.06
N GLU A 84 -4.53 -12.17 8.71
CA GLU A 84 -4.70 -13.63 8.60
C GLU A 84 -3.95 -14.19 7.38
N GLU A 85 -4.02 -13.49 6.24
CA GLU A 85 -3.35 -13.85 5.00
C GLU A 85 -1.82 -13.86 5.17
N LEU A 86 -1.26 -12.88 5.88
CA LEU A 86 0.18 -12.76 6.09
C LEU A 86 0.68 -13.53 7.31
N GLY A 87 -0.18 -13.80 8.30
CA GLY A 87 0.23 -14.33 9.60
C GLY A 87 0.94 -13.31 10.50
N TYR A 88 0.92 -12.03 10.11
CA TYR A 88 1.57 -10.93 10.83
C TYR A 88 0.63 -9.71 10.89
N PRO A 89 0.65 -8.92 11.97
CA PRO A 89 -0.22 -7.78 12.11
C PRO A 89 0.17 -6.66 11.15
N THR A 90 -0.82 -5.95 10.62
CA THR A 90 -0.65 -4.70 9.87
C THR A 90 -1.08 -3.47 10.67
N GLU A 91 -1.71 -3.68 11.83
CA GLU A 91 -2.41 -2.65 12.61
C GLU A 91 -3.50 -1.92 11.79
N PHE A 92 -4.09 -2.62 10.82
CA PHE A 92 -5.21 -2.08 10.07
C PHE A 92 -6.44 -1.90 10.98
N THR A 93 -6.94 -0.67 11.00
CA THR A 93 -8.14 -0.29 11.75
C THR A 93 -9.16 0.26 10.76
N GLN A 94 -10.26 -0.46 10.58
CA GLN A 94 -11.34 -0.12 9.66
C GLN A 94 -12.41 0.75 10.35
N GLN A 95 -12.06 2.00 10.65
CA GLN A 95 -12.97 2.99 11.27
C GLN A 95 -13.47 4.07 10.30
N GLY A 96 -13.30 3.81 9.00
CA GLY A 96 -13.73 4.68 7.92
C GLY A 96 -12.73 5.80 7.60
N ARG A 97 -13.04 6.51 6.52
CA ARG A 97 -12.31 7.69 6.06
C ARG A 97 -13.30 8.83 5.88
N LEU A 98 -13.07 9.94 6.59
CA LEU A 98 -13.88 11.15 6.49
C LEU A 98 -13.10 12.24 5.75
N GLN A 99 -13.74 12.82 4.74
CA GLN A 99 -13.36 14.12 4.19
C GLN A 99 -14.28 15.21 4.74
N VAL A 100 -13.72 16.34 5.11
CA VAL A 100 -14.45 17.44 5.75
C VAL A 100 -14.41 18.66 4.84
N ALA A 101 -15.58 19.22 4.57
CA ALA A 101 -15.73 20.48 3.86
C ALA A 101 -15.78 21.65 4.83
N VAL A 102 -15.04 22.72 4.53
CA VAL A 102 -15.05 23.98 5.29
C VAL A 102 -15.42 25.18 4.42
N THR A 103 -15.63 24.96 3.12
CA THR A 103 -16.15 25.94 2.16
C THR A 103 -17.26 25.33 1.31
N GLU A 104 -18.10 26.17 0.70
CA GLU A 104 -19.16 25.71 -0.22
C GLU A 104 -18.57 24.97 -1.42
N LYS A 105 -17.41 25.41 -1.92
CA LYS A 105 -16.68 24.70 -2.97
C LYS A 105 -16.29 23.28 -2.54
N ASP A 106 -15.81 23.09 -1.32
CA ASP A 106 -15.49 21.74 -0.82
C ASP A 106 -16.75 20.86 -0.81
N MET A 107 -17.91 21.41 -0.44
CA MET A 107 -19.18 20.67 -0.49
C MET A 107 -19.53 20.24 -1.91
N ASP A 108 -19.40 21.12 -2.90
CA ASP A 108 -19.64 20.80 -4.32
C ASP A 108 -18.69 19.71 -4.83
N ASP A 109 -17.41 19.78 -4.44
CA ASP A 109 -16.40 18.76 -4.77
C ASP A 109 -16.76 17.41 -4.13
N LEU A 110 -17.22 17.39 -2.86
CA LEU A 110 -17.66 16.18 -2.18
C LEU A 110 -18.94 15.57 -2.78
N PHE A 111 -19.89 16.39 -3.24
CA PHE A 111 -21.07 15.88 -3.95
C PHE A 111 -20.67 15.20 -5.26
N SER A 112 -19.77 15.83 -6.03
CA SER A 112 -19.26 15.27 -7.27
C SER A 112 -18.52 13.95 -7.05
N GLU A 113 -17.72 13.87 -5.99
CA GLU A 113 -17.02 12.66 -5.59
C GLU A 113 -17.98 11.55 -5.15
N ARG A 114 -19.02 11.89 -4.37
CA ARG A 114 -20.06 10.94 -3.96
C ARG A 114 -20.77 10.34 -5.17
N ASP A 115 -21.12 11.16 -6.15
CA ASP A 115 -21.83 10.71 -7.35
C ASP A 115 -20.94 9.78 -8.20
N GLU A 116 -19.64 10.07 -8.30
CA GLU A 116 -18.69 9.16 -8.95
C GLU A 116 -18.58 7.84 -8.18
N ALA A 117 -18.41 7.89 -6.86
CA ALA A 117 -18.34 6.70 -6.03
C ALA A 117 -19.58 5.80 -6.22
N LEU A 118 -20.78 6.38 -6.22
CA LEU A 118 -22.03 5.65 -6.46
C LEU A 118 -22.10 5.04 -7.87
N ARG A 119 -21.57 5.70 -8.91
CA ARG A 119 -21.51 5.14 -10.27
C ARG A 119 -20.68 3.86 -10.33
N HIS A 120 -19.70 3.70 -9.44
CA HIS A 120 -18.88 2.50 -9.30
C HIS A 120 -19.38 1.54 -8.21
N GLY A 121 -20.58 1.76 -7.67
CA GLY A 121 -21.17 0.90 -6.65
C GLY A 121 -20.54 1.02 -5.26
N LEU A 122 -19.72 2.05 -5.02
CA LEU A 122 -19.16 2.35 -3.71
C LEU A 122 -20.22 3.01 -2.83
N ARG A 123 -20.17 2.70 -1.53
CA ARG A 123 -20.93 3.44 -0.53
C ARG A 123 -20.10 4.63 -0.05
N ALA A 124 -20.61 5.84 -0.27
CA ALA A 124 -20.04 7.07 0.24
C ALA A 124 -21.17 7.91 0.85
N ASP A 125 -21.14 8.04 2.17
CA ASP A 125 -22.22 8.67 2.95
C ASP A 125 -21.92 10.15 3.15
N MET A 126 -22.84 11.03 2.74
CA MET A 126 -22.78 12.43 3.14
C MET A 126 -23.10 12.53 4.64
N VAL A 127 -22.25 13.23 5.39
CA VAL A 127 -22.44 13.47 6.82
C VAL A 127 -22.54 14.95 7.13
N ASP A 128 -23.45 15.30 8.02
CA ASP A 128 -23.68 16.68 8.44
C ASP A 128 -22.71 17.10 9.57
N PRO A 129 -22.61 18.41 9.89
CA PRO A 129 -21.73 18.89 10.94
C PRO A 129 -21.97 18.30 12.34
N SER A 130 -23.20 17.90 12.66
CA SER A 130 -23.52 17.26 13.95
C SER A 130 -22.95 15.86 14.01
N GLN A 131 -23.15 15.06 12.96
CA GLN A 131 -22.57 13.72 12.84
C GLN A 131 -21.03 13.76 12.87
N ILE A 132 -20.42 14.76 12.22
CA ILE A 132 -18.96 14.92 12.23
C ILE A 132 -18.45 15.26 13.63
N ARG A 133 -19.15 16.09 14.41
CA ARG A 133 -18.77 16.39 15.80
C ARG A 133 -18.89 15.17 16.72
N ASP A 134 -19.86 14.30 16.47
CA ASP A 134 -20.00 13.03 17.19
C ASP A 134 -18.83 12.08 16.86
N MET A 135 -18.35 12.07 15.61
CA MET A 135 -17.20 11.28 15.18
C MET A 135 -15.86 11.85 15.66
N ILE A 136 -15.70 13.18 15.62
CA ILE A 136 -14.44 13.89 15.92
C ILE A 136 -14.70 15.00 16.94
N PRO A 137 -14.72 14.68 18.25
CA PRO A 137 -14.83 15.67 19.30
C PRO A 137 -13.70 16.70 19.22
N GLY A 138 -14.04 17.99 19.07
CA GLY A 138 -13.07 19.09 18.97
C GLY A 138 -12.76 19.55 17.55
N ILE A 139 -13.45 19.02 16.53
CA ILE A 139 -13.41 19.59 15.19
C ILE A 139 -13.94 21.03 15.16
N THR A 140 -13.51 21.82 14.18
CA THR A 140 -13.88 23.23 14.06
C THR A 140 -15.37 23.44 13.76
N ASP A 141 -15.97 24.48 14.34
CA ASP A 141 -17.34 24.91 14.01
C ASP A 141 -17.49 25.46 12.58
N ARG A 142 -16.40 25.57 11.81
CA ARG A 142 -16.41 25.94 10.38
C ARG A 142 -16.78 24.79 9.45
N THR A 143 -16.93 23.57 9.98
CA THR A 143 -17.31 22.41 9.18
C THR A 143 -18.73 22.57 8.61
N LEU A 144 -18.85 22.44 7.29
CA LEU A 144 -20.13 22.51 6.57
C LEU A 144 -20.75 21.13 6.32
N GLY A 145 -19.93 20.08 6.30
CA GLY A 145 -20.33 18.69 6.06
C GLY A 145 -19.13 17.84 5.68
N GLY A 146 -19.38 16.61 5.24
CA GLY A 146 -18.31 15.70 4.88
C GLY A 146 -18.79 14.50 4.08
N LEU A 147 -17.83 13.75 3.54
CA LEU A 147 -18.05 12.50 2.81
C LEU A 147 -17.32 11.38 3.53
N PHE A 148 -18.07 10.36 3.94
CA PHE A 148 -17.61 9.26 4.75
C PHE A 148 -17.61 7.94 3.98
N PHE A 149 -16.45 7.29 3.94
CA PHE A 149 -16.25 5.96 3.37
C PHE A 149 -16.07 4.95 4.50
N ALA A 150 -17.10 4.14 4.79
CA ALA A 150 -17.13 3.26 5.95
C ALA A 150 -16.07 2.14 5.91
N ASN A 151 -15.73 1.65 4.72
CA ASN A 151 -14.73 0.60 4.57
C ASN A 151 -13.29 1.11 4.68
N GLY A 152 -13.08 2.43 4.71
CA GLY A 152 -11.76 3.02 4.87
C GLY A 152 -11.19 2.84 6.27
N GLY A 153 -10.00 3.38 6.47
CA GLY A 153 -9.31 3.34 7.75
C GLY A 153 -7.85 3.72 7.63
N HIS A 154 -7.04 3.18 8.52
CA HIS A 154 -5.59 3.33 8.46
C HIS A 154 -4.88 2.05 8.89
N ALA A 155 -3.64 1.89 8.45
CA ALA A 155 -2.73 0.84 8.87
C ALA A 155 -1.36 1.41 9.22
N ASN A 156 -0.56 0.66 9.96
CA ASN A 156 0.83 1.02 10.21
C ASN A 156 1.66 0.71 8.98
N SER A 157 2.08 1.75 8.26
CA SER A 157 2.75 1.61 6.96
C SER A 157 4.08 0.86 7.05
N GLN A 158 4.92 1.17 8.04
CA GLN A 158 6.17 0.46 8.27
C GLN A 158 5.93 -1.03 8.61
N LEU A 159 4.99 -1.29 9.52
CA LEU A 159 4.67 -2.66 9.95
C LEU A 159 4.06 -3.47 8.82
N THR A 160 3.15 -2.89 8.03
CA THR A 160 2.52 -3.57 6.88
C THR A 160 3.56 -4.04 5.87
N VAL A 161 4.51 -3.17 5.51
CA VAL A 161 5.56 -3.53 4.55
C VAL A 161 6.46 -4.62 5.13
N GLN A 162 6.75 -4.55 6.43
CA GLN A 162 7.52 -5.57 7.13
C GLN A 162 6.77 -6.92 7.23
N ALA A 163 5.45 -6.90 7.44
CA ALA A 163 4.60 -8.08 7.47
C ALA A 163 4.64 -8.82 6.13
N PHE A 164 4.55 -8.09 5.00
CA PHE A 164 4.76 -8.70 3.68
C PHE A 164 6.15 -9.30 3.52
N ALA A 165 7.20 -8.64 4.02
CA ALA A 165 8.56 -9.17 3.94
C ALA A 165 8.71 -10.49 4.71
N TRP A 166 8.19 -10.57 5.94
CA TRP A 166 8.22 -11.80 6.72
C TRP A 166 7.40 -12.92 6.07
N ALA A 167 6.15 -12.64 5.69
CA ALA A 167 5.29 -13.61 5.02
C ALA A 167 5.90 -14.12 3.69
N PHE A 168 6.57 -13.25 2.94
CA PHE A 168 7.31 -13.62 1.74
C PHE A 168 8.48 -14.57 2.06
N GLN A 169 9.24 -14.31 3.12
CA GLN A 169 10.34 -15.16 3.55
C GLN A 169 9.87 -16.52 4.08
N ASP A 170 8.72 -16.57 4.76
CA ASP A 170 8.09 -17.81 5.22
C ASP A 170 7.72 -18.76 4.07
N LEU A 171 7.45 -18.20 2.88
CA LEU A 171 7.23 -18.94 1.63
C LEU A 171 8.54 -19.35 0.92
N GLY A 172 9.70 -19.14 1.53
CA GLY A 172 11.02 -19.43 0.96
C GLY A 172 11.58 -18.31 0.07
N GLY A 173 10.92 -17.16 0.05
CA GLY A 173 11.36 -15.96 -0.67
C GLY A 173 12.71 -15.44 -0.18
N ARG A 174 13.57 -15.00 -1.09
CA ARG A 174 14.90 -14.46 -0.77
C ARG A 174 14.89 -12.95 -0.87
N LEU A 175 15.34 -12.27 0.19
CA LEU A 175 15.34 -10.81 0.30
C LEU A 175 16.75 -10.31 0.65
N PHE A 176 17.32 -9.47 -0.22
CA PHE A 176 18.62 -8.85 -0.05
C PHE A 176 18.46 -7.35 0.16
N GLN A 177 18.68 -6.89 1.39
CA GLN A 177 18.71 -5.48 1.75
C GLN A 177 20.12 -4.89 1.56
N ASN A 178 20.23 -3.56 1.60
CA ASN A 178 21.49 -2.83 1.42
C ASN A 178 22.25 -3.24 0.14
N THR A 179 21.48 -3.58 -0.90
CA THR A 179 21.92 -4.18 -2.15
C THR A 179 21.45 -3.31 -3.30
N VAL A 180 22.37 -2.52 -3.84
CA VAL A 180 22.08 -1.62 -4.96
C VAL A 180 22.21 -2.39 -6.27
N VAL A 181 21.13 -2.48 -7.04
CA VAL A 181 21.22 -2.91 -8.44
C VAL A 181 21.88 -1.79 -9.25
N THR A 182 23.00 -2.10 -9.89
CA THR A 182 23.80 -1.12 -10.65
C THR A 182 23.66 -1.26 -12.16
N GLY A 183 23.05 -2.34 -12.64
CA GLY A 183 22.89 -2.60 -14.06
C GLY A 183 21.82 -3.66 -14.32
N ILE A 184 21.41 -3.75 -15.58
CA ILE A 184 20.54 -4.81 -16.07
C ILE A 184 21.20 -5.35 -17.33
N LEU A 185 21.50 -6.64 -17.36
CA LEU A 185 22.08 -7.28 -18.55
C LEU A 185 20.97 -7.75 -19.46
N VAL A 186 21.14 -7.45 -20.75
CA VAL A 186 20.16 -7.75 -21.79
C VAL A 186 20.87 -8.49 -22.91
N ASP A 187 20.33 -9.64 -23.29
CA ASP A 187 20.78 -10.42 -24.44
C ASP A 187 19.60 -10.63 -25.41
N GLY A 188 19.80 -10.31 -26.68
CA GLY A 188 18.76 -10.44 -27.71
C GLY A 188 17.45 -9.71 -27.41
N GLY A 189 17.49 -8.60 -26.65
CA GLY A 189 16.30 -7.86 -26.22
C GLY A 189 15.56 -8.46 -25.01
N ARG A 190 16.12 -9.48 -24.36
CA ARG A 190 15.60 -10.06 -23.12
C ARG A 190 16.53 -9.76 -21.94
N VAL A 191 15.95 -9.38 -20.80
CA VAL A 191 16.70 -9.28 -19.54
C VAL A 191 17.15 -10.67 -19.10
N THR A 192 18.43 -10.80 -18.73
CA THR A 192 19.04 -12.07 -18.30
C THR A 192 19.59 -12.03 -16.88
N SER A 193 20.01 -10.86 -16.41
CA SER A 193 20.44 -10.66 -15.01
C SER A 193 20.35 -9.19 -14.58
N VAL A 194 20.48 -8.96 -13.29
CA VAL A 194 20.56 -7.64 -12.64
C VAL A 194 21.75 -7.57 -11.69
#